data_AF-A0A2S7C5R5-F1
#
_entry.id   AF-A0A2S7C5R5-F1
#
_cell.length_a   1.000
_cell.length_b   1.000
_cell.length_c   1.000
_cell.angle_alpha   90.00
_cell.angle_beta   90.00
_cell.angle_gamma   90.00
#
_symmetry.space_group_name_H-M   'P 1'
#
loop_
_entity.id
_entity.type
_entity.pdbx_description
1 polymer ?
#
loop_
_entity_poly.entity_id
_entity_poly.type
_entity_poly.pdbx_seq_one_letter_code
_entity_poly.pdbx_strand_id
1 'polypeptide(L)'
;MNEPTISKEQFSEHVAALLAGKDSAVVEAGKLTAFAWKRLCFERDESLLLKFDRDGETSVLPLPYEEFFVDEAHVANSLEDSCVWPSDHILIKKKYPGYQGPIEFQKAAQGG
;
A
#
# COMPACT_ATOMS: atom_id res chain seq x y z
N MET A 1 5.99 19.05 -7.14
CA MET A 1 5.35 17.87 -6.54
C MET A 1 3.94 17.86 -7.10
N ASN A 2 3.58 16.88 -7.94
CA ASN A 2 2.27 16.83 -8.58
C ASN A 2 1.23 16.34 -7.59
N GLU A 3 0.03 16.89 -7.66
CA GLU A 3 -1.08 16.48 -6.79
C GLU A 3 -1.35 14.96 -6.95
N PRO A 4 -1.67 14.26 -5.86
CA PRO A 4 -1.97 12.84 -5.94
C PRO A 4 -3.20 12.61 -6.81
N THR A 5 -3.11 11.64 -7.72
CA THR A 5 -4.20 11.28 -8.63
C THR A 5 -5.42 10.68 -7.91
N ILE A 6 -5.25 10.29 -6.65
CA ILE A 6 -6.28 9.75 -5.77
C ILE A 6 -6.18 10.42 -4.40
N SER A 7 -7.30 10.75 -3.78
CA SER A 7 -7.31 11.22 -2.39
C SER A 7 -7.06 10.08 -1.41
N LYS A 8 -6.66 10.41 -0.18
CA LYS A 8 -6.52 9.44 0.92
C LYS A 8 -7.84 8.72 1.15
N GLU A 9 -8.95 9.45 1.19
CA GLU A 9 -10.30 8.92 1.45
C GLU A 9 -10.68 7.87 0.42
N GLN A 10 -10.52 8.18 -0.87
CA GLN A 10 -10.79 7.24 -1.95
C GLN A 10 -9.88 6.00 -1.89
N PHE A 11 -8.60 6.20 -1.55
CA PHE A 11 -7.67 5.10 -1.36
C PHE A 11 -8.09 4.20 -0.18
N SER A 12 -8.47 4.79 0.95
CA SER A 12 -8.93 4.07 2.14
C SER A 12 -10.19 3.25 1.87
N GLU A 13 -11.19 3.83 1.20
CA GLU A 13 -12.42 3.11 0.81
C GLU A 13 -12.11 1.93 -0.11
N HIS A 14 -11.20 2.12 -1.06
CA HIS A 14 -10.80 1.07 -1.99
C HIS A 14 -10.04 -0.06 -1.29
N VAL A 15 -9.11 0.26 -0.37
CA VAL A 15 -8.42 -0.74 0.45
C VAL A 15 -9.41 -1.52 1.33
N ALA A 16 -10.40 -0.84 1.92
CA ALA A 16 -11.45 -1.50 2.70
C ALA A 16 -12.28 -2.47 1.83
N ALA A 17 -12.57 -2.09 0.58
CA ALA A 17 -13.26 -2.96 -0.37
C ALA A 17 -12.42 -4.20 -0.74
N LEU A 18 -11.10 -4.05 -0.93
CA LEU A 18 -10.18 -5.18 -1.17
C LEU A 18 -10.15 -6.17 0.00
N LEU A 19 -10.21 -5.66 1.23
CA LEU A 19 -10.29 -6.50 2.43
C LEU A 19 -11.64 -7.24 2.53
N ALA A 20 -12.70 -6.72 1.93
CA ALA A 20 -14.04 -7.34 1.90
C ALA A 20 -14.52 -7.80 3.30
N GLY A 21 -14.28 -6.97 4.32
CA GLY A 21 -14.62 -7.25 5.73
C GLY A 21 -13.68 -8.21 6.45
N LYS A 22 -12.71 -8.83 5.77
CA LYS A 22 -11.70 -9.71 6.38
C LYS A 22 -10.61 -8.90 7.09
N ASP A 23 -9.75 -9.59 7.83
CA ASP A 23 -8.60 -8.97 8.50
C ASP A 23 -7.37 -8.89 7.61
N SER A 24 -7.31 -9.71 6.56
CA SER A 24 -6.24 -9.65 5.57
C SER A 24 -6.69 -10.15 4.20
N ALA A 25 -5.98 -9.70 3.17
CA ALA A 25 -6.13 -10.15 1.80
C ALA A 25 -4.78 -10.10 1.08
N VAL A 26 -4.48 -11.14 0.31
CA VAL A 26 -3.40 -11.09 -0.70
C VAL A 26 -4.01 -10.58 -1.99
N VAL A 27 -3.45 -9.51 -2.55
CA VAL A 27 -3.92 -8.89 -3.78
C VAL A 27 -2.75 -8.58 -4.71
N GLU A 28 -3.02 -8.51 -6.01
CA GLU A 28 -2.11 -7.85 -6.95
C GLU A 28 -1.98 -6.38 -6.58
N ALA A 29 -0.75 -5.86 -6.52
CA ALA A 29 -0.49 -4.48 -6.13
C ALA A 29 -1.22 -3.49 -7.04
N GLY A 30 -1.33 -3.79 -8.34
CA GLY A 30 -2.08 -2.98 -9.32
C GLY A 30 -3.54 -2.77 -8.95
N LYS A 31 -4.12 -3.63 -8.10
CA LYS A 31 -5.49 -3.47 -7.60
C LYS A 31 -5.61 -2.47 -6.47
N LEU A 32 -4.53 -1.89 -5.94
CA LEU A 32 -4.59 -0.82 -4.93
C LEU A 32 -5.20 0.48 -5.44
N THR A 33 -5.26 0.67 -6.76
CA THR A 33 -5.77 1.90 -7.38
C THR A 33 -6.60 1.57 -8.60
N ALA A 34 -7.53 2.47 -8.96
CA ALA A 34 -8.29 2.35 -10.21
C ALA A 34 -7.54 2.89 -11.45
N PHE A 35 -6.47 3.67 -11.25
CA PHE A 35 -5.65 4.20 -12.33
C PHE A 35 -4.39 3.35 -12.58
N ALA A 36 -3.85 3.42 -13.79
CA ALA A 36 -2.65 2.68 -14.19
C ALA A 36 -1.35 3.38 -13.76
N TRP A 37 -0.38 2.57 -13.35
CA TRP A 37 0.99 2.97 -13.01
C TRP A 37 1.95 1.82 -13.36
N LYS A 38 3.25 2.13 -13.53
CA LYS A 38 4.30 1.17 -13.86
C LYS A 38 4.98 0.59 -12.63
N ARG A 39 5.19 1.42 -11.61
CA ARG A 39 5.88 1.04 -10.38
C ARG A 39 5.31 1.80 -9.20
N LEU A 40 5.13 1.13 -8.07
CA LEU A 40 4.72 1.73 -6.81
C LEU A 40 5.84 1.51 -5.79
N CYS A 41 6.36 2.58 -5.19
CA CYS A 41 7.35 2.52 -4.12
C CYS A 41 6.74 2.95 -2.79
N PHE A 42 7.13 2.26 -1.72
CA PHE A 42 6.74 2.58 -0.35
C PHE A 42 7.95 3.19 0.34
N GLU A 43 7.78 4.39 0.89
CA GLU A 43 8.83 5.10 1.62
C GLU A 43 8.30 5.49 2.99
N ARG A 44 9.09 5.22 4.03
CA ARG A 44 8.79 5.66 5.38
C ARG A 44 9.51 6.98 5.62
N ASP A 45 8.74 8.02 5.87
CA ASP A 45 9.22 9.34 6.24
C ASP A 45 8.39 9.84 7.43
N GLU A 46 7.99 11.13 7.48
CA GLU A 46 7.04 11.64 8.48
C GLU A 46 5.65 10.97 8.39
N SER A 47 5.34 10.35 7.26
CA SER A 47 4.17 9.52 6.98
C SER A 47 4.54 8.38 6.02
N LEU A 48 3.65 7.43 5.79
CA LEU A 48 3.86 6.45 4.72
C LEU A 48 3.63 7.14 3.36
N LEU A 49 4.65 7.18 2.51
CA LEU A 49 4.55 7.74 1.16
C LEU A 49 4.39 6.61 0.13
N LEU A 50 3.28 6.64 -0.61
CA LEU A 50 3.10 5.82 -1.80
C LEU A 50 3.48 6.62 -3.05
N LYS A 51 4.60 6.27 -3.68
CA LYS A 51 5.12 6.94 -4.88
C LYS A 51 4.79 6.11 -6.11
N PHE A 52 3.88 6.60 -6.94
CA PHE A 52 3.45 5.97 -8.18
C PHE A 52 4.25 6.56 -9.36
N ASP A 53 5.02 5.73 -10.05
CA ASP A 53 5.60 6.05 -11.36
C ASP A 53 4.60 5.74 -12.48
N ARG A 54 4.35 6.75 -13.32
CA ARG A 54 3.34 6.73 -14.38
C ARG A 54 3.95 7.18 -15.71
N ASP A 55 4.97 6.44 -16.16
CA ASP A 55 5.63 6.71 -17.45
C ASP A 55 6.31 8.08 -17.51
N GLY A 56 7.17 8.37 -16.53
CA GLY A 56 7.93 9.62 -16.45
C GLY A 56 7.28 10.70 -15.58
N GLU A 57 6.07 10.47 -15.08
CA GLU A 57 5.44 11.29 -14.05
C GLU A 57 5.38 10.53 -12.71
N THR A 58 5.79 11.18 -11.62
CA THR A 58 5.64 10.64 -10.27
C THR A 58 4.52 11.35 -9.52
N SER A 59 3.54 10.57 -9.05
CA SER A 59 2.52 11.04 -8.10
C SER A 59 2.82 10.48 -6.71
N VAL A 60 2.63 11.29 -5.66
CA VAL A 60 2.90 10.90 -4.28
C VAL A 60 1.64 11.01 -3.45
N LEU A 61 1.22 9.91 -2.82
CA LEU A 61 0.13 9.88 -1.86
C LEU A 61 0.69 9.70 -0.44
N PRO A 62 0.66 10.74 0.41
CA PRO A 62 0.99 10.61 1.82
C PRO A 62 -0.17 9.95 2.59
N LEU A 63 0.17 8.99 3.45
CA LEU A 63 -0.78 8.25 4.28
C LEU A 63 -0.35 8.31 5.76
N PRO A 64 -1.23 8.72 6.68
CA PRO A 64 -0.89 8.84 8.10
C PRO A 64 -0.67 7.46 8.74
N TYR A 65 0.32 7.36 9.64
CA TYR A 65 0.69 6.09 10.28
C TYR A 65 -0.40 5.51 11.19
N GLU A 66 -1.33 6.35 11.63
CA GLU A 66 -2.53 5.96 12.37
C GLU A 66 -3.51 5.13 11.53
N GLU A 67 -3.43 5.25 10.20
CA GLU A 67 -4.31 4.55 9.25
C GLU A 67 -3.55 3.54 8.39
N PHE A 68 -2.29 3.80 8.01
CA PHE A 68 -1.53 2.96 7.10
C PHE A 68 -0.05 2.92 7.44
N PHE A 69 0.59 1.75 7.30
CA PHE A 69 2.02 1.63 7.48
C PHE A 69 2.61 0.47 6.67
N VAL A 70 3.92 0.51 6.50
CA VAL A 70 4.77 -0.67 6.26
C VAL A 70 5.67 -0.80 7.47
N ASP A 71 6.10 -2.02 7.83
CA ASP A 71 7.03 -2.19 8.95
C ASP A 71 8.46 -1.71 8.59
N GLU A 72 9.37 -1.66 9.56
CA GLU A 72 10.77 -1.27 9.33
C GLU A 72 11.48 -2.26 8.38
N ALA A 73 12.51 -1.80 7.66
CA ALA A 73 13.15 -2.51 6.56
C ALA A 73 13.81 -3.82 7.00
N HIS A 74 14.17 -3.91 8.28
CA HIS A 74 14.74 -5.11 8.90
C HIS A 74 13.68 -6.17 9.23
N VAL A 75 12.40 -5.82 9.23
CA VAL A 75 11.28 -6.73 9.45
C VAL A 75 11.00 -7.54 8.19
N ALA A 76 10.79 -8.84 8.37
CA ALA A 76 10.52 -9.76 7.27
C ALA A 76 9.31 -9.30 6.45
N ASN A 77 9.45 -9.36 5.12
CA ASN A 77 8.44 -8.94 4.15
C ASN A 77 8.08 -7.45 4.18
N SER A 78 8.84 -6.61 4.89
CA SER A 78 8.66 -5.16 4.82
C SER A 78 8.78 -4.66 3.38
N LEU A 79 7.95 -3.66 3.08
CA LEU A 79 7.96 -2.90 1.85
C LEU A 79 8.71 -1.56 2.00
N GLU A 80 9.24 -1.21 3.17
CA GLU A 80 10.08 0.00 3.33
C GLU A 80 11.19 0.02 2.27
N ASP A 81 11.34 1.19 1.63
CA ASP A 81 12.26 1.50 0.55
C ASP A 81 12.26 0.48 -0.61
N SER A 82 11.15 -0.25 -0.74
CA SER A 82 10.92 -1.25 -1.77
C SER A 82 9.87 -0.77 -2.76
N CYS A 83 9.94 -1.30 -3.98
CA CYS A 83 8.93 -1.04 -4.99
C CYS A 83 8.36 -2.34 -5.53
N VAL A 84 7.12 -2.27 -5.97
CA VAL A 84 6.35 -3.37 -6.56
C VAL A 84 5.85 -2.99 -7.95
N TRP A 85 5.66 -4.02 -8.77
CA TRP A 85 5.01 -3.95 -10.07
C TRP A 85 3.51 -4.23 -9.92
N PRO A 86 2.66 -3.81 -10.87
CA PRO A 86 1.22 -4.06 -10.81
C PRO A 86 0.85 -5.54 -10.62
N SER A 87 1.64 -6.46 -11.19
CA SER A 87 1.44 -7.91 -11.10
C SER A 87 1.98 -8.55 -9.82
N ASP A 88 2.77 -7.83 -9.03
CA ASP A 88 3.31 -8.36 -7.79
C ASP A 88 2.18 -8.56 -6.78
N HIS A 89 2.28 -9.63 -6.00
CA HIS A 89 1.32 -9.89 -4.94
C HIS A 89 1.82 -9.27 -3.63
N ILE A 90 0.94 -8.54 -2.97
CA ILE A 90 1.16 -7.95 -1.65
C ILE A 90 0.10 -8.45 -0.68
N LEU A 91 0.47 -8.49 0.60
CA LEU A 91 -0.45 -8.72 1.69
C LEU A 91 -0.90 -7.37 2.25
N ILE A 92 -2.22 -7.18 2.29
CA ILE A 92 -2.88 -6.09 3.01
C ILE A 92 -3.46 -6.70 4.29
N LYS A 93 -3.15 -6.13 5.45
CA LYS A 93 -3.56 -6.71 6.73
C LYS A 93 -3.89 -5.63 7.76
N LYS A 94 -4.95 -5.82 8.53
CA LYS A 94 -5.22 -5.01 9.73
C LYS A 94 -4.19 -5.34 10.81
N LYS A 95 -3.58 -4.32 11.40
CA LYS A 95 -2.67 -4.50 12.55
C LYS A 95 -3.35 -5.23 13.71
N TYR A 96 -4.61 -4.89 13.98
CA TYR A 96 -5.42 -5.47 15.05
C TYR A 96 -6.67 -6.14 14.45
N PRO A 97 -6.75 -7.48 14.45
CA PRO A 97 -7.91 -8.21 13.95
C PRO A 97 -9.22 -7.76 14.60
N GLY A 98 -10.29 -7.63 13.80
CA GLY A 98 -11.60 -7.17 14.28
C GLY A 98 -11.71 -5.68 14.64
N TYR A 99 -10.63 -4.89 14.49
CA TYR A 99 -10.63 -3.44 14.73
C TYR A 99 -10.28 -2.67 13.44
N GLN A 100 -10.76 -1.44 13.30
CA GLN A 100 -10.37 -0.53 12.20
C GLN A 100 -8.98 0.09 12.46
N GLY A 101 -8.04 -0.72 12.96
CA GLY A 101 -6.68 -0.28 13.23
C GLY A 101 -5.92 -0.03 11.92
N PRO A 102 -4.69 0.48 12.02
CA PRO A 102 -3.92 0.81 10.82
C PRO A 102 -3.73 -0.44 9.95
N ILE A 103 -3.78 -0.22 8.64
CA ILE A 103 -3.55 -1.23 7.63
C ILE A 103 -2.06 -1.31 7.33
N GLU A 104 -1.53 -2.52 7.41
CA GLU A 104 -0.18 -2.87 7.07
C GLU A 104 -0.11 -3.36 5.62
N PHE A 105 0.88 -2.88 4.86
CA PHE A 105 1.27 -3.46 3.58
C PHE A 105 2.56 -4.26 3.74
N GLN A 106 2.56 -5.51 3.26
CA GLN A 106 3.73 -6.38 3.23
C GLN A 106 3.89 -7.02 1.85
N LYS A 107 5.12 -7.48 1.54
CA LYS A 107 5.32 -8.45 0.46
C LYS A 107 4.47 -9.69 0.76
N ALA A 108 3.74 -10.23 -0.22
CA ALA A 108 3.06 -11.49 -0.01
C ALA A 108 4.12 -12.58 0.18
N ALA A 109 3.97 -13.41 1.22
CA ALA A 109 4.83 -14.58 1.36
C ALA A 109 4.66 -15.45 0.10
N GLN A 110 5.76 -15.73 -0.60
CA GLN A 110 5.76 -16.80 -1.57
C GLN A 110 5.54 -18.08 -0.77
N GLY A 111 4.33 -18.65 -0.86
CA GLY A 111 4.08 -19.98 -0.34
C GLY A 111 5.11 -20.91 -0.97
N GLY A 112 5.91 -21.57 -0.14
CA GLY A 112 6.81 -22.64 -0.58
C GLY A 112 6.05 -23.81 -1.17
#